data_AF-A0A0Q8QNA4-F1
#
_entry.id   AF-A0A0Q8QNA4-F1
#
_cell.length_a   1.000
_cell.length_b   1.000
_cell.length_c   1.000
_cell.angle_alpha   90.00
_cell.angle_beta   90.00
_cell.angle_gamma   90.00
#
_symmetry.space_group_name_H-M   'P 1'
#
loop_
_entity.id
_entity.type
_entity.pdbx_description
1 polymer ?
#
loop_
_entity_poly.entity_id
_entity_poly.type
_entity_poly.pdbx_seq_one_letter_code
_entity_poly.pdbx_strand_id
1 'polypeptide(L)' 'MKIATVGIDLARNVFQIHGIDGHGKAVLCKKLDRSKMLEYFIKLQPCLIGMNACGSARYRMRELVAMGHPAR' A
#
# COMPACT_ATOMS: atom_id res chain seq x y z
N MET A 1 -4.60 0.95 -16.71
CA MET A 1 -5.34 0.05 -15.78
C MET A 1 -5.27 0.65 -14.39
N LYS A 2 -6.40 0.77 -13.67
CA LYS A 2 -6.46 1.41 -12.35
C LYS A 2 -6.24 0.35 -11.26
N ILE A 3 -5.38 0.64 -10.29
CA ILE A 3 -5.19 -0.21 -9.11
C ILE A 3 -6.39 -0.01 -8.18
N ALA A 4 -7.10 -1.09 -7.87
CA ALA A 4 -8.27 -1.08 -6.99
C ALA A 4 -7.87 -1.34 -5.53
N THR A 5 -7.01 -2.34 -5.31
CA THR A 5 -6.55 -2.76 -3.99
C THR A 5 -5.06 -2.99 -3.98
N VAL A 6 -4.37 -2.59 -2.90
CA VAL A 6 -2.95 -2.85 -2.66
C VAL A 6 -2.78 -3.58 -1.34
N GLY A 7 -2.22 -4.78 -1.41
CA GLY A 7 -1.66 -5.51 -0.27
C GLY A 7 -0.27 -4.99 0.06
N ILE A 8 0.02 -4.76 1.33
CA ILE A 8 1.33 -4.33 1.84
C ILE A 8 1.83 -5.34 2.86
N ASP A 9 3.00 -5.92 2.57
CA ASP A 9 3.76 -6.73 3.49
C ASP A 9 4.96 -5.95 4.02
N LEU A 10 5.17 -5.98 5.34
CA LEU A 10 6.17 -5.18 6.04
C LEU A 10 7.29 -6.06 6.58
N ALA A 11 8.51 -5.76 6.13
CA ALA A 11 9.74 -6.15 6.78
C ALA A 11 10.43 -4.92 7.39
N ARG A 12 11.46 -5.12 8.23
CA ARG A 12 12.09 -4.08 9.09
C ARG A 12 12.28 -2.72 8.38
N ASN A 13 12.81 -2.71 7.15
CA ASN A 13 13.06 -1.48 6.37
C ASN A 13 12.48 -1.53 4.94
N VAL A 14 11.63 -2.51 4.67
CA VAL A 14 11.20 -2.85 3.31
C VAL A 14 9.70 -3.08 3.31
N PHE A 15 9.04 -2.54 2.29
CA PHE A 15 7.63 -2.73 2.02
C PHE A 15 7.48 -3.47 0.69
N GLN A 16 6.92 -4.67 0.72
CA GLN A 16 6.49 -5.35 -0.49
C GLN A 16 5.05 -4.97 -0.77
N ILE A 17 4.79 -4.33 -1.91
CA ILE A 17 3.46 -3.95 -2.33
C ILE A 17 2.99 -4.81 -3.49
N HIS A 18 1.75 -5.26 -3.43
CA HIS A 18 1.09 -6.02 -4.48
C HIS A 18 -0.27 -5.40 -4.75
N GLY A 19 -0.46 -4.88 -5.97
CA GLY A 19 -1.69 -4.22 -6.37
C GLY A 19 -2.46 -5.01 -7.42
N ILE A 20 -3.76 -5.12 -7.23
CA ILE A 20 -4.71 -5.73 -8.15
C ILE A 20 -5.65 -4.67 -8.74
N ASP A 21 -6.11 -4.88 -9.97
CA ASP A 21 -7.16 -4.08 -10.58
C ASP A 21 -8.56 -4.51 -10.11
N GLY A 22 -9.61 -3.86 -10.65
CA GLY A 22 -11.00 -4.19 -10.32
C GLY A 22 -11.46 -5.59 -10.75
N HIS A 23 -10.68 -6.29 -11.58
CA HIS A 23 -10.92 -7.67 -12.01
C HIS A 23 -10.08 -8.69 -11.22
N GLY A 24 -9.33 -8.23 -10.21
CA GLY A 24 -8.44 -9.08 -9.42
C GLY A 24 -7.13 -9.44 -10.12
N LYS A 25 -6.82 -8.83 -11.28
CA LYS A 25 -5.57 -9.09 -11.97
C LYS A 25 -4.44 -8.30 -11.29
N ALA A 26 -3.34 -8.98 -11.00
CA ALA A 26 -2.12 -8.33 -10.53
C ALA A 26 -1.59 -7.34 -11.58
N VAL A 27 -1.53 -6.07 -11.21
CA VAL A 27 -1.05 -4.96 -12.05
C VAL A 27 0.13 -4.21 -11.43
N LEU A 28 0.45 -4.52 -10.17
CA LEU A 28 1.57 -3.95 -9.44
C LEU A 28 2.22 -5.01 -8.56
N CYS A 29 3.54 -5.13 -8.65
CA CYS A 29 4.35 -5.88 -7.69
C CYS A 29 5.68 -5.14 -7.54
N LYS A 30 5.94 -4.57 -6.36
CA LYS A 30 7.13 -3.73 -6.16
C LYS A 30 7.63 -3.78 -4.72
N LYS A 31 8.95 -3.68 -4.59
CA LYS A 31 9.64 -3.47 -3.32
C LYS A 31 9.92 -1.97 -3.14
N LEU A 32 9.49 -1.40 -2.02
CA LEU A 32 9.78 -0.02 -1.63
C LEU A 32 10.60 0.01 -0.35
N ASP A 33 11.50 0.97 -0.26
CA ASP A 33 12.16 1.33 0.98
C ASP A 33 11.27 2.30 1.79
N ARG A 34 11.67 2.59 3.02
CA ARG A 34 10.91 3.43 3.94
C ARG A 34 10.70 4.86 3.44
N SER A 35 11.67 5.46 2.77
CA SER A 35 11.55 6.83 2.25
C SER A 35 10.61 6.88 1.04
N LYS A 36 10.69 5.89 0.14
CA LYS A 36 9.86 5.86 -1.07
C LYS A 36 8.43 5.40 -0.85
N MET A 37 8.09 4.81 0.30
CA MET A 37 6.73 4.33 0.56
C MET A 37 5.72 5.47 0.49
N LEU A 38 5.90 6.52 1.30
CA LEU A 38 4.96 7.65 1.34
C LEU A 38 4.94 8.42 0.01
N GLU A 39 6.11 8.64 -0.60
CA GLU A 39 6.22 9.30 -1.91
C GLU A 39 5.54 8.52 -3.05
N TYR A 40 5.44 7.20 -2.91
CA TYR A 40 4.75 6.37 -3.89
C TYR A 40 3.24 6.52 -3.73
N PHE A 41 2.72 6.42 -2.50
CA PHE A 41 1.29 6.50 -2.24
C PHE A 41 0.72 7.90 -2.48
N ILE A 42 1.47 8.98 -2.22
CA ILE A 42 0.99 10.34 -2.54
C ILE A 42 0.76 10.57 -4.05
N LYS A 43 1.48 9.84 -4.91
CA LYS A 43 1.33 9.91 -6.38
C LYS A 43 0.35 8.87 -6.91
N LEU A 44 0.01 7.88 -6.09
CA LEU A 44 -0.91 6.81 -6.45
C LEU A 44 -2.34 7.33 -6.31
N GLN A 45 -3.19 6.98 -7.27
CA GLN A 45 -4.62 7.27 -7.12
C GLN A 45 -5.18 6.52 -5.90
N PRO A 46 -6.15 7.10 -5.17
CA PRO A 46 -6.81 6.44 -4.05
C PRO A 46 -7.25 5.00 -4.39
N CYS A 47 -6.88 4.07 -3.51
CA CYS A 47 -7.12 2.64 -3.63
C CYS A 47 -7.26 2.02 -2.24
N LEU A 48 -7.93 0.87 -2.14
CA LEU A 48 -8.07 0.15 -0.89
C LEU A 48 -6.72 -0.44 -0.45
N ILE A 49 -6.34 -0.29 0.81
CA ILE A 49 -5.13 -0.86 1.38
C ILE A 49 -5.50 -2.04 2.27
N GLY A 50 -4.90 -3.20 1.99
CA GLY A 50 -4.80 -4.30 2.93
C GLY A 50 -3.39 -4.38 3.47
N MET A 51 -3.22 -4.51 4.78
CA MET A 51 -1.89 -4.58 5.39
C MET A 51 -1.90 -5.57 6.54
N ASN A 52 -0.93 -6.49 6.54
CA ASN A 52 -0.81 -7.49 7.60
C ASN A 52 -0.52 -6.80 8.95
N ALA A 53 -1.16 -7.31 10.00
CA ALA A 53 -0.98 -6.76 11.35
C ALA A 53 0.45 -6.99 11.84
N CYS A 54 1.21 -5.89 11.98
CA CYS A 54 2.52 -5.87 12.62
C CYS A 54 2.61 -4.65 13.55
N GLY A 55 3.64 -4.59 14.41
CA GLY A 55 3.77 -3.52 15.41
C GLY A 55 3.77 -2.09 14.82
N SER A 56 4.16 -1.93 13.55
CA SER A 56 4.14 -0.65 12.84
C SER A 56 2.95 -0.48 11.88
N ALA A 57 2.15 -1.52 11.62
CA ALA A 57 1.07 -1.50 10.64
C ALA A 57 0.03 -0.41 10.95
N ARG A 58 -0.40 -0.29 12.21
CA ARG A 58 -1.41 0.70 12.62
C ARG A 58 -0.95 2.14 12.44
N TYR A 59 0.34 2.41 12.60
CA TYR A 59 0.90 3.74 12.32
C TYR A 59 0.87 4.01 10.82
N ARG A 60 1.29 3.03 10.00
CA ARG A 60 1.30 3.16 8.53
C ARG A 60 -0.08 3.26 7.91
N MET A 61 -1.05 2.48 8.38
CA MET A 61 -2.44 2.57 7.93
C MET A 61 -2.99 3.98 8.14
N ARG A 62 -2.67 4.65 9.26
CA ARG A 62 -3.12 6.03 9.51
C ARG A 62 -2.52 7.02 8.51
N GLU A 63 -1.24 6.90 8.19
CA GLU A 63 -0.59 7.74 7.16
C GLU A 63 -1.25 7.53 5.78
N LEU A 64 -1.53 6.28 5.41
CA LEU A 64 -2.17 5.94 4.13
C LEU A 64 -3.62 6.46 4.04
N VAL A 65 -4.39 6.35 5.13
CA VAL A 65 -5.75 6.92 5.23
C VAL A 65 -5.72 8.44 5.12
N ALA A 66 -4.76 9.11 5.74
CA ALA A 66 -4.60 10.56 5.62
C ALA A 66 -4.28 11.02 4.18
N MET A 67 -3.66 10.15 3.36
CA MET A 67 -3.43 10.38 1.92
C MET A 67 -4.63 10.02 1.05
N GLY A 68 -5.77 9.63 1.63
CA GLY A 68 -7.00 9.30 0.91
C GLY A 68 -7.13 7.82 0.52
N HIS A 69 -6.23 6.95 0.96
CA HIS A 69 -6.34 5.51 0.74
C HIS A 69 -7.13 4.85 1.88
N PRO A 70 -8.38 4.41 1.68
CA PRO A 70 -9.09 3.66 2.72
C PRO A 70 -8.31 2.39 3.06
N ALA A 71 -8.25 2.03 4.35
CA ALA A 71 -7.56 0.83 4.83
C ALA A 71 -8.55 -0.12 5.52
N ARG A 72 -8.37 -1.43 5.33
CA ARG A 72 -9.18 -2.49 5.93
C ARG A 72 -8.32 -3.60 6.53
#